data_AF-A0A060XJ50-F1
#
_entry.id   AF-A0A060XJ50-F1
#
_cell.length_a   1.000
_cell.length_b   1.000
_cell.length_c   1.000
_cell.angle_alpha   90.00
_cell.angle_beta   90.00
_cell.angle_gamma   90.00
#
_symmetry.space_group_name_H-M   'P 1'
#
loop_
_entity.id
_entity.type
_entity.pdbx_description
1 polymer ?
#
loop_
_entity_poly.entity_id
_entity_poly.type
_entity_poly.pdbx_seq_one_letter_code
_entity_poly.pdbx_strand_id
1 'polypeptide(L)'
;MQMDKISDDVIQVQIDHPAEPKTREEFLEYSCQLTLDPNTAQQYPCLSEENRKVTISSKVQLYPDHSDRFTFFKQVLCREALSGACYWEWSGKWVCIAVSYKIISRKGDGNECLGVVISLGGLTARPRPQCRNTVLL
;
A
#
# COMPACT_ATOMS: atom_id res chain seq x y z
N MET A 1 25.64 -21.02 50.72
CA MET A 1 25.49 -20.80 49.28
C MET A 1 24.83 -19.44 49.11
N GLN A 2 25.58 -18.49 48.56
CA GLN A 2 25.22 -17.08 48.42
C GLN A 2 24.40 -16.93 47.13
N MET A 3 23.22 -16.29 47.21
CA MET A 3 22.47 -15.89 46.03
C MET A 3 22.86 -14.44 45.72
N ASP A 4 23.56 -14.25 44.61
CA ASP A 4 23.99 -12.93 44.16
C ASP A 4 22.77 -12.09 43.76
N LYS A 5 22.73 -10.89 44.32
CA LYS A 5 21.68 -9.89 44.15
C LYS A 5 21.90 -9.23 42.78
N ILE A 6 21.08 -9.61 41.79
CA ILE A 6 21.07 -8.92 40.49
C ILE A 6 20.58 -7.48 40.73
N SER A 7 21.42 -6.51 40.39
CA SER A 7 21.16 -5.08 40.48
C SER A 7 20.23 -4.67 39.33
N ASP A 8 19.14 -3.97 39.66
CA ASP A 8 18.14 -3.44 38.71
C ASP A 8 18.67 -2.22 37.94
N ASP A 9 19.75 -2.40 37.17
CA ASP A 9 20.09 -1.41 36.14
C ASP A 9 19.21 -1.67 34.92
N VAL A 10 17.95 -1.26 35.02
CA VAL A 10 17.07 -1.10 33.87
C VAL A 10 17.69 -0.02 32.99
N ILE A 11 18.40 -0.43 31.94
CA ILE A 11 18.85 0.46 30.88
C ILE A 11 17.59 1.02 30.22
N GLN A 12 17.22 2.24 30.63
CA GLN A 12 16.13 2.97 30.00
C GLN A 12 16.62 3.39 28.61
N VAL A 13 16.36 2.54 27.61
CA VAL A 13 16.65 2.84 26.22
C VAL A 13 15.69 3.97 25.81
N GLN A 14 16.17 5.21 25.82
CA GLN A 14 15.47 6.32 25.20
C GLN A 14 15.50 6.09 23.69
N ILE A 15 14.42 5.52 23.17
CA ILE A 15 14.19 5.48 21.73
C ILE A 15 13.79 6.90 21.34
N ASP A 16 14.77 7.70 20.94
CA ASP A 16 14.51 9.00 20.31
C ASP A 16 13.73 8.73 19.02
N HIS A 17 12.44 9.03 19.05
CA HIS A 17 11.62 8.96 17.86
C HIS A 17 12.00 10.17 17.00
N PRO A 18 12.43 9.97 15.74
CA PRO A 18 12.71 11.09 14.85
C PRO A 18 11.47 11.97 14.74
N ALA A 19 11.69 13.29 14.68
CA ALA A 19 10.60 14.24 14.56
C ALA A 19 9.73 13.90 13.34
N GLU A 20 8.41 13.95 13.52
CA GLU A 20 7.46 13.70 12.44
C GLU A 20 7.70 14.68 11.28
N PRO A 21 7.85 14.20 10.03
CA PRO A 21 8.00 15.06 8.86
C PRO A 21 6.80 16.00 8.70
N LYS A 22 7.06 17.28 8.41
CA LYS A 22 6.05 18.33 8.23
C LYS A 22 6.10 18.96 6.84
N THR A 23 7.25 18.96 6.20
CA THR A 23 7.43 19.49 4.84
C THR A 23 7.48 18.37 3.81
N ARG A 24 7.09 18.66 2.57
CA ARG A 24 7.16 17.67 1.48
C ARG A 24 8.60 17.18 1.29
N GLU A 25 9.56 18.07 1.46
CA GLU A 25 10.99 17.80 1.35
C GLU A 25 11.45 16.79 2.42
N GLU A 26 10.99 16.93 3.67
CA GLU A 26 11.24 15.95 4.74
C GLU A 26 10.55 14.61 4.45
N PHE A 27 9.33 14.60 3.89
CA PHE A 27 8.68 13.35 3.46
C PHE A 27 9.46 12.64 2.36
N LEU A 28 10.08 13.39 1.45
CA LEU A 28 10.87 12.82 0.36
C LEU A 28 12.15 12.11 0.84
N GLU A 29 12.64 12.40 2.04
CA GLU A 29 13.73 11.63 2.67
C GLU A 29 13.35 10.16 2.90
N TYR A 30 12.04 9.88 3.06
CA TYR A 30 11.48 8.54 3.21
C TYR A 30 10.91 7.99 1.89
N SER A 31 11.29 8.56 0.75
CA SER A 31 10.69 8.19 -0.54
C SER A 31 10.96 6.73 -0.91
N CYS A 32 9.91 6.06 -1.36
CA CYS A 32 9.95 4.69 -1.84
C CYS A 32 9.60 4.62 -3.31
N GLN A 33 10.25 3.71 -4.02
CA GLN A 33 9.84 3.33 -5.36
C GLN A 33 8.93 2.11 -5.26
N LEU A 34 7.66 2.30 -5.63
CA LEU A 34 6.67 1.23 -5.69
C LEU A 34 6.36 0.89 -7.14
N THR A 35 6.25 -0.40 -7.43
CA THR A 35 5.87 -0.91 -8.74
C THR A 35 4.66 -1.83 -8.62
N LEU A 36 3.68 -1.64 -9.50
CA LEU A 36 2.47 -2.44 -9.50
C LEU A 36 2.78 -3.87 -9.96
N ASP A 37 2.20 -4.86 -9.28
CA ASP A 37 2.38 -6.27 -9.61
C ASP A 37 1.31 -6.75 -10.60
N PRO A 38 1.67 -7.00 -11.88
CA PRO A 38 0.76 -7.54 -12.88
C PRO A 38 0.19 -8.93 -12.51
N ASN A 39 0.84 -9.67 -11.60
CA ASN A 39 0.34 -10.96 -11.14
C ASN A 39 -0.87 -10.83 -10.20
N THR A 40 -1.01 -9.67 -9.56
CA THR A 40 -2.14 -9.38 -8.67
C THR A 40 -3.26 -8.61 -9.37
N ALA A 41 -2.91 -7.83 -10.41
CA ALA A 41 -3.83 -6.96 -11.11
C ALA A 41 -5.08 -7.68 -11.63
N GLN A 42 -6.26 -7.13 -11.36
CA GLN A 42 -7.48 -7.60 -12.02
C GLN A 42 -7.41 -7.33 -13.54
N GLN A 43 -8.26 -7.99 -14.32
CA GLN A 43 -8.22 -7.96 -15.79
C GLN A 43 -8.59 -6.61 -16.45
N TYR A 44 -9.13 -5.61 -15.76
CA TYR A 44 -9.50 -4.30 -16.35
C TYR A 44 -8.44 -3.19 -16.15
N PRO A 45 -7.74 -3.10 -15.00
CA PRO A 45 -6.54 -2.30 -14.87
C PRO A 45 -5.52 -2.60 -15.97
N CYS A 46 -5.03 -1.56 -16.64
CA CYS A 46 -3.92 -1.63 -17.59
C CYS A 46 -2.71 -0.97 -16.95
N LEU A 47 -1.65 -1.75 -16.79
CA LEU A 47 -0.37 -1.28 -16.25
C LEU A 47 0.53 -0.78 -17.40
N SER A 48 1.15 0.38 -17.21
CA SER A 48 2.07 1.01 -18.16
C SER A 48 3.17 1.76 -17.41
N GLU A 49 4.12 2.35 -18.15
CA GLU A 49 5.24 3.13 -17.58
C GLU A 49 5.98 2.32 -16.51
N GLU A 50 6.47 1.14 -16.91
CA GLU A 50 7.16 0.21 -15.99
C GLU A 50 6.31 -0.18 -14.77
N ASN A 51 5.00 -0.32 -14.98
CA ASN A 51 4.00 -0.59 -13.94
C ASN A 51 3.91 0.49 -12.86
N ARG A 52 4.29 1.74 -13.18
CA ARG A 52 4.11 2.91 -12.31
C ARG A 52 2.84 3.69 -12.62
N LYS A 53 2.10 3.28 -13.64
CA LYS A 53 0.83 3.89 -14.05
C LYS A 53 -0.24 2.83 -14.24
N VAL A 54 -1.44 3.14 -13.76
CA VAL A 54 -2.64 2.34 -13.98
C VAL A 54 -3.70 3.16 -14.69
N THR A 55 -4.33 2.55 -15.70
CA THR A 55 -5.51 3.10 -16.37
C THR A 55 -6.62 2.06 -16.38
N ILE A 56 -7.87 2.49 -16.31
CA ILE A 56 -9.01 1.57 -16.43
C ILE A 56 -9.41 1.47 -17.89
N SER A 57 -9.36 0.25 -18.43
CA SER A 57 -9.88 -0.06 -19.76
C SER A 57 -11.20 -0.82 -19.65
N SER A 58 -12.08 -0.61 -20.63
CA SER A 58 -13.24 -1.47 -20.84
C SER A 58 -12.85 -2.82 -21.47
N LYS A 59 -11.64 -2.91 -22.04
CA LYS A 59 -11.11 -4.15 -22.62
C LYS A 59 -10.42 -4.97 -21.54
N VAL A 60 -10.73 -6.26 -21.53
CA VAL A 60 -10.05 -7.27 -20.71
C VAL A 60 -8.58 -7.36 -21.14
N GLN A 61 -7.69 -7.20 -20.18
CA GLN A 61 -6.26 -7.42 -20.31
C GLN A 61 -5.96 -8.91 -20.16
N LEU A 62 -5.13 -9.43 -21.08
CA LEU A 62 -4.72 -10.83 -21.11
C LEU A 62 -3.55 -11.07 -20.15
N TYR A 63 -3.81 -10.88 -18.85
CA TYR A 63 -2.83 -11.27 -17.86
C TYR A 63 -2.79 -12.80 -17.69
N PRO A 64 -1.60 -13.42 -17.55
CA PRO A 64 -1.50 -14.85 -17.29
C PRO A 64 -2.24 -15.26 -16.02
N ASP A 65 -2.79 -16.47 -15.97
CA ASP A 65 -3.42 -16.97 -14.75
C ASP A 65 -2.41 -17.00 -13.58
N HIS A 66 -2.85 -16.53 -12.41
CA HIS A 66 -2.03 -16.46 -11.21
C HIS A 66 -2.90 -16.59 -9.94
N SER A 67 -2.41 -17.28 -8.91
CA SER A 67 -3.13 -17.47 -7.64
C SER A 67 -3.43 -16.16 -6.93
N ASP A 68 -2.50 -15.21 -7.05
CA ASP A 68 -2.55 -13.92 -6.35
C ASP A 68 -3.41 -12.87 -7.09
N ARG A 69 -4.02 -13.25 -8.23
CA ARG A 69 -4.81 -12.35 -9.07
C ARG A 69 -6.16 -12.05 -8.45
N PHE A 70 -6.48 -10.77 -8.34
CA PHE A 70 -7.83 -10.34 -7.99
C PHE A 70 -8.80 -10.68 -9.12
N THR A 71 -9.93 -11.29 -8.78
CA THR A 71 -10.93 -11.68 -9.77
C THR A 71 -12.11 -10.71 -9.86
N PHE A 72 -12.51 -10.12 -8.72
CA PHE A 72 -13.74 -9.34 -8.62
C PHE A 72 -13.50 -7.83 -8.68
N PHE A 73 -12.79 -7.27 -7.69
CA PHE A 73 -12.54 -5.83 -7.62
C PHE A 73 -11.39 -5.39 -8.54
N LYS A 74 -11.48 -4.18 -9.11
CA LYS A 74 -10.42 -3.56 -9.94
C LYS A 74 -9.28 -3.07 -9.05
N GLN A 75 -8.53 -4.03 -8.51
CA GLN A 75 -7.43 -3.82 -7.57
C GLN A 75 -6.12 -4.31 -8.15
N VAL A 76 -5.03 -3.79 -7.60
CA VAL A 76 -3.66 -4.21 -7.89
C VAL A 76 -2.80 -3.94 -6.66
N LEU A 77 -1.89 -4.86 -6.33
CA LEU A 77 -0.89 -4.66 -5.28
C LEU A 77 0.41 -4.11 -5.86
N CYS A 78 1.21 -3.49 -5.01
CA CYS A 78 2.63 -3.29 -5.29
C CYS A 78 3.41 -4.60 -5.08
N ARG A 79 4.57 -4.72 -5.74
CA ARG A 79 5.48 -5.87 -5.57
C ARG A 79 6.23 -5.80 -4.25
N GLU A 80 6.57 -4.58 -3.85
CA GLU A 80 7.40 -4.31 -2.69
C GLU A 80 6.60 -4.50 -1.41
N ALA A 81 7.17 -5.24 -0.47
CA ALA A 81 6.71 -5.23 0.91
C ALA A 81 7.31 -3.99 1.60
N LEU A 82 6.48 -3.25 2.33
CA LEU A 82 6.93 -2.11 3.10
C LEU A 82 7.43 -2.56 4.47
N SER A 83 8.64 -2.16 4.82
CA SER A 83 9.21 -2.33 6.16
C SER A 83 9.76 -1.00 6.64
N GLY A 84 9.17 -0.44 7.70
CA GLY A 84 9.52 0.87 8.22
C GLY A 84 8.81 2.03 7.49
N ALA A 85 9.29 3.24 7.73
CA ALA A 85 8.70 4.46 7.18
C ALA A 85 8.92 4.55 5.68
N CYS A 86 7.84 4.81 4.95
CA CYS A 86 7.82 4.83 3.50
C CYS A 86 6.85 5.88 2.99
N TYR A 87 7.33 6.74 2.10
CA TYR A 87 6.55 7.80 1.48
C TYR A 87 6.43 7.58 -0.03
N TRP A 88 5.23 7.76 -0.57
CA TRP A 88 4.99 7.75 -2.00
C TRP A 88 3.90 8.76 -2.36
N GLU A 89 3.98 9.31 -3.57
CA GLU A 89 2.98 10.20 -4.11
C GLU A 89 2.28 9.55 -5.29
N TRP A 90 0.99 9.83 -5.43
CA TRP A 90 0.20 9.42 -6.58
C TRP A 90 -0.67 10.57 -7.05
N SER A 91 -0.98 10.59 -8.35
CA SER A 91 -1.93 11.54 -8.92
C SER A 91 -3.00 10.80 -9.73
N GLY A 92 -4.26 11.16 -9.52
CA GLY A 92 -5.38 10.51 -10.20
C GLY A 92 -6.74 10.89 -9.63
N LYS A 93 -7.80 10.44 -10.31
CA LYS A 93 -9.18 10.55 -9.83
C LYS A 93 -9.75 9.15 -9.69
N TRP A 94 -10.69 8.96 -8.77
CA TRP A 94 -11.40 7.69 -8.55
C TRP A 94 -10.49 6.53 -8.14
N VAL A 95 -9.46 6.85 -7.33
CA VAL A 95 -8.49 5.90 -6.79
C VAL A 95 -8.50 5.95 -5.28
N CYS A 96 -8.59 4.79 -4.64
CA CYS A 96 -8.35 4.62 -3.21
C CYS A 96 -6.99 3.94 -3.02
N ILE A 97 -6.14 4.52 -2.18
CA ILE A 97 -4.80 4.00 -1.86
C ILE A 97 -4.78 3.63 -0.39
N ALA A 98 -4.23 2.46 -0.05
CA ALA A 98 -3.84 2.12 1.31
C ALA A 98 -2.80 1.00 1.30
N VAL A 99 -2.55 0.44 2.49
CA VAL A 99 -1.59 -0.63 2.76
C VAL A 99 -2.37 -1.87 3.18
N SER A 100 -1.94 -3.04 2.71
CA SER A 100 -2.52 -4.32 3.11
C SER A 100 -1.45 -5.36 3.39
N TYR A 101 -1.80 -6.34 4.22
CA TYR A 101 -0.99 -7.54 4.37
C TYR A 101 -1.17 -8.44 3.14
N LYS A 102 -0.11 -9.18 2.77
CA LYS A 102 -0.15 -10.09 1.63
C LYS A 102 -1.24 -11.18 1.74
N ILE A 103 -1.69 -11.50 2.96
CA ILE A 103 -2.66 -12.57 3.25
C ILE A 103 -4.11 -12.26 2.87
N ILE A 104 -4.41 -11.05 2.37
CA ILE A 104 -5.78 -10.69 1.97
C ILE A 104 -6.32 -11.63 0.89
N SER A 105 -7.64 -11.86 0.92
CA SER A 105 -8.28 -12.72 -0.06
C SER A 105 -8.22 -12.07 -1.45
N ARG A 106 -8.06 -12.90 -2.48
CA ARG A 106 -7.97 -12.49 -3.89
C ARG A 106 -9.26 -12.74 -4.67
N LYS A 107 -10.17 -13.49 -4.06
CA LYS A 107 -11.35 -14.06 -4.72
C LYS A 107 -12.60 -13.78 -3.90
N GLY A 108 -13.65 -13.37 -4.61
CA GLY A 108 -14.95 -13.04 -4.03
C GLY A 108 -15.18 -11.53 -3.96
N ASP A 109 -16.39 -11.18 -3.56
CA ASP A 109 -16.92 -9.81 -3.46
C ASP A 109 -17.02 -9.32 -2.00
N GLY A 110 -16.60 -10.14 -1.04
CA GLY A 110 -16.62 -9.82 0.38
C GLY A 110 -15.52 -8.86 0.83
N ASN A 111 -15.69 -8.30 2.02
CA ASN A 111 -14.75 -7.35 2.65
C ASN A 111 -13.35 -7.94 2.88
N GLU A 112 -13.21 -9.26 2.93
CA GLU A 112 -11.92 -9.96 3.05
C GLU A 112 -11.03 -9.75 1.83
N CYS A 113 -11.62 -9.37 0.69
CA CYS A 113 -10.92 -8.96 -0.52
C CYS A 113 -10.66 -7.44 -0.57
N LEU A 114 -11.19 -6.67 0.38
CA LEU A 114 -10.97 -5.23 0.50
C LEU A 114 -9.75 -4.96 1.40
N GLY A 115 -8.63 -5.63 1.14
CA GLY A 115 -7.34 -5.19 1.65
C GLY A 115 -6.86 -4.03 0.79
N VAL A 116 -7.10 -2.80 1.22
CA VAL A 116 -6.92 -1.63 0.34
C VAL A 116 -5.44 -1.48 -0.04
N VAL A 117 -5.14 -1.68 -1.33
CA VAL A 117 -3.98 -1.24 -2.10
C VAL A 117 -4.53 -0.93 -3.49
N ILE A 118 -4.22 0.25 -4.02
CA ILE A 118 -4.79 0.92 -5.21
C ILE A 118 -6.09 0.26 -5.75
N SER A 119 -7.24 0.60 -5.14
CA SER A 119 -8.57 0.16 -5.56
C SER A 119 -9.24 1.22 -6.43
N LEU A 120 -9.79 0.82 -7.58
CA LEU A 120 -10.38 1.71 -8.59
C LEU A 120 -11.88 1.41 -8.77
N GLY A 121 -12.79 2.17 -8.13
CA GLY A 121 -14.24 1.93 -8.24
C GLY A 121 -15.14 3.06 -7.73
N GLY A 122 -16.27 3.29 -8.41
CA GLY A 122 -17.20 4.41 -8.21
C GLY A 122 -18.52 4.08 -7.47
N LEU A 123 -19.08 5.15 -6.87
CA LEU A 123 -20.36 5.31 -6.13
C LEU A 123 -20.43 4.54 -4.79
N THR A 124 -20.62 5.12 -3.60
CA THR A 124 -21.01 6.45 -3.11
C THR A 124 -20.21 6.80 -1.84
N ALA A 125 -19.07 7.47 -2.00
CA ALA A 125 -18.51 8.30 -0.95
C ALA A 125 -18.31 9.67 -1.58
N ARG A 126 -18.85 10.72 -0.95
CA ARG A 126 -18.84 12.08 -1.48
C ARG A 126 -17.44 12.40 -2.03
N PRO A 127 -17.31 12.86 -3.29
CA PRO A 127 -16.02 13.16 -3.86
C PRO A 127 -15.41 14.31 -3.07
N ARG A 128 -14.35 14.05 -2.30
CA ARG A 128 -13.45 15.14 -1.90
C ARG A 128 -12.60 15.49 -3.13
N PRO A 129 -12.58 16.76 -3.56
CA PRO A 129 -11.72 17.18 -4.64
C PRO A 129 -10.28 17.09 -4.12
N GLN A 130 -9.41 16.43 -4.91
CA GLN A 130 -8.00 16.18 -4.62
C GLN A 130 -7.75 15.19 -3.46
N CYS A 131 -7.80 13.89 -3.76
CA CYS A 131 -7.18 12.88 -2.89
C CYS A 131 -5.65 12.96 -3.05
N ARG A 132 -5.01 13.91 -2.36
CA ARG A 132 -3.61 13.80 -1.95
C ARG A 132 -3.59 12.93 -0.70
N ASN A 133 -3.58 11.61 -0.87
CA ASN A 133 -3.44 10.71 0.27
C ASN A 133 -1.93 10.58 0.54
N THR A 134 -1.45 11.38 1.48
CA THR A 134 -0.17 11.15 2.18
C THR A 134 -0.37 9.96 3.10
N VAL A 135 0.38 8.88 2.88
CA VAL A 135 0.53 7.80 3.86
C VAL A 135 2.01 7.77 4.22
N LEU A 136 2.32 8.20 5.44
CA LEU A 136 3.54 7.80 6.13
C LEU A 136 3.14 6.58 6.97
N LEU A 137 3.84 5.46 6.78
CA LEU A 137 3.83 4.38 7.77
C LEU A 137 4.85 4.66 8.86
#